data_AF-A0A4Q4N991-F1
#
_entry.id   AF-A0A4Q4N991-F1
#
_cell.length_a   1.000
_cell.length_b   1.000
_cell.length_c   1.000
_cell.angle_alpha   90.00
_cell.angle_beta   90.00
_cell.angle_gamma   90.00
#
_symmetry.space_group_name_H-M   'P 1'
#
loop_
_entity.id
_entity.type
_entity.pdbx_description
1 polymer ?
#
loop_
_entity_poly.entity_id
_entity_poly.type
_entity_poly.pdbx_seq_one_letter_code
_entity_poly.pdbx_strand_id
1 'polypeptide(L)'
;MQNLIDTLLKPVDMKTNWCVVVYSIRAGPPEHSRDLIEELLFLLTRTLLPEQIVENRGLMARLYNAKKQLAMRLALRYDMLREWKMEAGTYHRDQAVTVASEPPPERVNLPAPAAVSEDVERGFPFRRPLLPNIIPTLIAAPSGGFTTHGVRERMKHHVTDLDAYLLLEDEEVAGWSGLKLTTTIIQVLLHWQWLRQNNAVLDEMEVHGWEDLEGKADESEWIAEDVKRNIVGGGKRERAVVREE
;
A
#
# COMPACT_ATOMS: atom_id res chain seq x y z
N MET A 1 22.45 13.81 10.85
CA MET A 1 21.09 14.34 10.62
C MET A 1 20.94 14.95 9.23
N GLN A 2 21.82 15.88 8.79
CA GLN A 2 21.76 16.46 7.44
C GLN A 2 21.70 15.42 6.31
N ASN A 3 22.52 14.36 6.38
CA ASN A 3 22.51 13.27 5.39
C ASN A 3 21.13 12.58 5.25
N LEU A 4 20.41 12.37 6.36
CA LEU A 4 19.07 11.77 6.33
C LEU A 4 18.10 12.71 5.60
N ILE A 5 18.08 13.99 5.99
CA ILE A 5 17.18 15.00 5.42
C ILE A 5 17.44 15.14 3.91
N ASP A 6 18.71 15.31 3.53
CA ASP A 6 19.11 15.42 2.12
C ASP A 6 18.70 14.18 1.31
N THR A 7 18.81 12.99 1.90
CA THR A 7 18.41 11.74 1.25
C THR A 7 16.89 11.66 1.07
N LEU A 8 16.12 12.05 2.09
CA LEU A 8 14.65 12.03 2.03
C LEU A 8 14.08 13.05 1.02
N LEU A 9 14.73 14.21 0.88
CA LEU A 9 14.27 15.31 0.02
C LEU A 9 14.67 15.17 -1.45
N LYS A 10 15.70 14.37 -1.76
CA LYS A 10 16.13 14.13 -3.14
C LYS A 10 15.13 13.25 -3.90
N PRO A 11 15.20 13.26 -5.25
CA PRO A 11 14.58 12.22 -6.06
C PRO A 11 15.02 10.82 -5.60
N VAL A 12 14.17 9.83 -5.80
CA VAL A 12 14.42 8.46 -5.35
C VAL A 12 15.69 7.89 -6.02
N ASP A 13 16.61 7.38 -5.22
CA ASP A 13 17.77 6.62 -5.69
C ASP A 13 17.77 5.21 -5.10
N MET A 14 17.43 4.21 -5.92
CA MET A 14 17.36 2.78 -5.57
C MET A 14 18.67 2.20 -5.01
N LYS A 15 19.79 2.91 -5.14
CA LYS A 15 21.09 2.52 -4.58
C LYS A 15 21.34 3.09 -3.17
N THR A 16 20.38 3.84 -2.63
CA THR A 16 20.47 4.41 -1.27
C THR A 16 20.73 3.32 -0.24
N ASN A 17 21.84 3.42 0.48
CA ASN A 17 22.17 2.49 1.54
C ASN A 17 21.55 2.94 2.87
N TRP A 18 20.29 2.56 3.08
CA TRP A 18 19.55 2.92 4.30
C TRP A 18 20.19 2.37 5.57
N CYS A 19 20.89 1.24 5.50
CA CYS A 19 21.66 0.74 6.65
C CYS A 19 22.67 1.78 7.09
N VAL A 20 23.51 2.29 6.18
CA VAL A 20 24.52 3.31 6.49
C VAL A 20 23.87 4.59 7.03
N VAL A 21 22.78 5.04 6.40
CA VAL A 21 22.06 6.25 6.85
C VAL A 21 21.54 6.08 8.27
N VAL A 22 20.83 4.99 8.57
CA VAL A 22 20.26 4.74 9.90
C VAL A 22 21.35 4.49 10.95
N TYR A 23 22.39 3.72 10.63
CA TYR A 23 23.52 3.50 11.56
C TYR A 23 24.26 4.80 11.88
N SER A 24 24.35 5.74 10.94
CA SER A 24 24.96 7.05 11.20
C SER A 24 24.19 7.89 12.23
N ILE A 25 22.88 7.68 12.36
CA ILE A 25 22.05 8.32 13.40
C ILE A 25 22.40 7.74 14.77
N ARG A 26 22.56 6.40 14.84
CA ARG A 26 22.95 5.70 16.09
C ARG A 26 24.37 6.02 16.54
N ALA A 27 25.27 6.31 15.60
CA ALA A 27 26.65 6.70 15.91
C ALA A 27 26.78 8.15 16.39
N GLY A 28 25.70 8.95 16.33
CA GLY A 28 25.65 10.30 16.89
C GLY A 28 25.59 10.32 18.42
N PRO A 29 25.35 11.49 19.04
CA PRO A 29 25.22 11.62 20.49
C PRO A 29 24.16 10.64 21.04
N PRO A 30 24.52 9.77 21.98
CA PRO A 30 23.68 8.63 22.36
C PRO A 30 22.37 9.05 23.00
N GLU A 31 22.36 10.18 23.71
CA GLU A 31 21.26 10.69 24.53
C GLU A 31 19.94 10.85 23.78
N HIS A 32 19.97 11.05 22.45
CA HIS A 32 18.75 11.30 21.64
C HIS A 32 18.66 10.36 20.42
N SER A 33 19.59 9.42 20.29
CA SER A 33 19.71 8.59 19.09
C SER A 33 18.51 7.65 18.90
N ARG A 34 17.95 7.15 20.00
CA ARG A 34 16.75 6.29 19.97
C ARG A 34 15.51 7.11 19.60
N ASP A 35 15.29 8.21 20.29
CA ASP A 35 14.15 9.12 20.08
C ASP A 35 14.06 9.58 18.62
N LEU A 36 15.20 9.93 18.01
CA LEU A 36 15.26 10.31 16.60
C LEU A 36 14.85 9.17 15.64
N ILE A 37 15.18 7.93 15.98
CA ILE A 37 14.81 6.77 15.17
C ILE A 37 13.34 6.45 15.33
N GLU A 38 12.80 6.55 16.55
CA GLU A 38 11.35 6.41 16.78
C GLU A 38 10.57 7.50 16.05
N GLU A 39 11.00 8.76 16.14
CA GLU A 39 10.39 9.87 15.40
C GLU A 39 10.43 9.66 13.89
N LEU A 40 11.55 9.19 13.35
CA LEU A 40 11.64 8.87 11.92
C LEU A 40 10.70 7.71 11.55
N LEU A 41 10.59 6.68 12.39
CA LEU A 41 9.67 5.57 12.15
C LEU A 41 8.22 6.08 12.11
N PHE A 42 7.79 6.89 13.08
CA PHE A 42 6.43 7.42 13.11
C PHE A 42 6.15 8.46 12.03
N LEU A 43 7.15 9.26 11.65
CA LEU A 43 7.04 10.12 10.46
C LEU A 43 6.78 9.27 9.21
N LEU A 44 7.48 8.16 9.04
CA LEU A 44 7.30 7.25 7.90
C LEU A 44 5.91 6.60 7.94
N THR A 45 5.52 5.99 9.06
CA THR A 45 4.31 5.17 9.13
C THR A 45 3.02 5.96 9.26
N ARG A 46 3.06 7.15 9.87
CA ARG A 46 1.87 8.01 10.08
C ARG A 46 1.72 9.13 9.06
N THR A 47 2.77 9.40 8.27
CA THR A 47 2.74 10.48 7.27
C THR A 47 3.23 9.99 5.92
N LEU A 48 4.51 9.67 5.79
CA LEU A 48 5.11 9.52 4.45
C LEU A 48 4.58 8.32 3.67
N LEU A 49 4.40 7.16 4.30
CA LEU A 49 3.78 5.99 3.67
C LEU A 49 2.30 6.23 3.34
N PRO A 50 1.44 6.68 4.27
CA PRO A 50 0.06 7.04 3.96
C PRO A 50 -0.09 7.97 2.74
N GLU A 51 0.66 9.07 2.69
CA GLU A 51 0.60 10.02 1.56
C GLU A 51 0.97 9.35 0.24
N GLN A 52 2.01 8.50 0.25
CA GLN A 52 2.42 7.76 -0.94
C GLN A 52 1.42 6.67 -1.36
N ILE A 53 0.71 6.06 -0.41
CA ILE A 53 -0.38 5.12 -0.71
C ILE A 53 -1.55 5.85 -1.35
N VAL A 54 -1.94 7.02 -0.83
CA VAL A 54 -3.00 7.85 -1.42
C VAL A 54 -2.66 8.24 -2.86
N GLU A 55 -1.44 8.71 -3.09
CA GLU A 55 -0.95 9.07 -4.43
C GLU A 55 -0.97 7.87 -5.37
N ASN A 56 -0.44 6.72 -4.95
CA ASN A 56 -0.45 5.47 -5.73
C ASN A 56 -1.88 5.07 -6.12
N ARG A 57 -2.80 5.07 -5.15
CA ARG A 57 -4.20 4.71 -5.40
C ARG A 57 -4.89 5.69 -6.33
N GLY A 58 -4.57 6.98 -6.23
CA GLY A 58 -5.06 8.00 -7.15
C GLY A 58 -4.61 7.74 -8.60
N LEU A 59 -3.31 7.49 -8.79
CA LEU A 59 -2.73 7.13 -10.10
C LEU A 59 -3.35 5.85 -10.67
N MET A 60 -3.47 4.80 -9.85
CA MET A 60 -4.08 3.53 -10.24
C MET A 60 -5.55 3.69 -10.63
N ALA A 61 -6.32 4.51 -9.91
CA ALA A 61 -7.71 4.79 -10.23
C ALA A 61 -7.85 5.51 -11.58
N ARG A 62 -7.00 6.52 -11.84
CA ARG A 62 -6.98 7.24 -13.12
C ARG A 62 -6.59 6.32 -14.27
N LEU A 63 -5.55 5.50 -14.09
CA LEU A 63 -5.15 4.49 -15.05
C LEU A 63 -6.29 3.52 -15.38
N TYR A 64 -6.88 2.88 -14.37
CA TYR A 64 -7.94 1.90 -14.61
C TYR A 64 -9.19 2.54 -15.21
N ASN A 65 -9.41 3.84 -14.97
CA ASN A 65 -10.47 4.59 -15.61
C ASN A 65 -10.15 4.96 -17.06
N ALA A 66 -8.89 5.27 -17.40
CA ALA A 66 -8.46 5.60 -18.75
C ALA A 66 -8.33 4.36 -19.65
N LYS A 67 -7.86 3.25 -19.10
CA LYS A 67 -7.59 1.99 -19.82
C LYS A 67 -8.51 0.85 -19.35
N LYS A 68 -9.81 1.13 -19.18
CA LYS A 68 -10.81 0.17 -18.68
C LYS A 68 -10.85 -1.15 -19.46
N GLN A 69 -10.64 -1.05 -20.77
CA GLN A 69 -10.64 -2.14 -21.75
C GLN A 69 -9.43 -3.07 -21.64
N LEU A 70 -8.31 -2.61 -21.07
CA LEU A 70 -7.12 -3.44 -20.96
C LEU A 70 -7.25 -4.37 -19.75
N ALA A 71 -6.99 -5.66 -19.97
CA ALA A 71 -6.76 -6.60 -18.89
C ALA A 71 -5.32 -6.38 -18.40
N MET A 72 -5.16 -5.70 -17.26
CA MET A 72 -3.85 -5.35 -16.73
C MET A 72 -3.76 -5.66 -15.25
N ARG A 73 -2.60 -6.19 -14.86
CA ARG A 73 -2.17 -6.33 -13.47
C ARG A 73 -0.78 -5.71 -13.36
N LEU A 74 -0.58 -4.80 -12.41
CA LEU A 74 0.61 -3.97 -12.32
C LEU A 74 1.31 -4.15 -10.98
N ALA A 75 2.58 -4.55 -11.02
CA ALA A 75 3.46 -4.62 -9.85
C ALA A 75 3.71 -3.26 -9.18
N LEU A 76 3.34 -2.16 -9.85
CA LEU A 76 3.50 -0.79 -9.35
C LEU A 76 2.50 -0.41 -8.26
N ARG A 77 1.52 -1.26 -7.95
CA ARG A 77 0.60 -1.04 -6.84
C ARG A 77 1.30 -1.18 -5.50
N TYR A 78 0.94 -0.34 -4.53
CA TYR A 78 1.54 -0.40 -3.20
C TYR A 78 1.34 -1.76 -2.50
N ASP A 79 0.17 -2.39 -2.69
CA ASP A 79 -0.17 -3.69 -2.10
C ASP A 79 0.51 -4.87 -2.81
N MET A 80 1.37 -4.61 -3.80
CA MET A 80 2.25 -5.61 -4.43
C MET A 80 3.71 -5.51 -3.96
N LEU A 81 4.04 -4.58 -3.06
CA LEU A 81 5.38 -4.46 -2.48
C LEU A 81 5.71 -5.56 -1.46
N ARG A 82 4.68 -6.26 -0.98
CA ARG A 82 4.76 -7.36 -0.01
C ARG A 82 3.86 -8.50 -0.44
N GLU A 83 4.16 -9.69 0.07
CA GLU A 83 3.34 -10.87 -0.16
C GLU A 83 1.91 -10.66 0.34
N TRP A 84 0.95 -11.11 -0.46
CA TRP A 84 -0.45 -11.07 -0.11
C TRP A 84 -0.74 -12.09 0.98
N LYS A 85 -1.50 -11.68 1.98
CA LYS A 85 -2.03 -12.62 2.96
C LYS A 85 -3.03 -13.53 2.27
N MET A 86 -2.87 -14.82 2.51
CA MET A 86 -3.67 -15.87 1.89
C MET A 86 -4.55 -16.54 2.95
N GLU A 87 -5.80 -16.83 2.60
CA GLU A 87 -6.74 -17.62 3.40
C GLU A 87 -6.86 -19.02 2.79
N ALA A 88 -6.91 -20.05 3.64
CA ALA A 88 -7.04 -21.43 3.20
C ALA A 88 -8.39 -21.63 2.50
N GLY A 89 -8.36 -21.89 1.19
CA GLY A 89 -9.57 -22.06 0.40
C GLY A 89 -10.23 -23.43 0.61
N THR A 90 -11.55 -23.48 0.44
CA THR A 90 -12.37 -24.69 0.62
C THR A 90 -12.19 -25.77 -0.45
N TYR A 91 -11.56 -25.46 -1.59
CA TYR A 91 -11.51 -26.35 -2.77
C TYR A 91 -10.14 -26.36 -3.50
N HIS A 92 -9.03 -26.49 -2.74
CA HIS A 92 -7.66 -26.75 -3.25
C HIS A 92 -6.81 -25.56 -3.71
N ARG A 93 -7.15 -24.32 -3.34
CA ARG A 93 -6.21 -23.20 -3.52
C ARG A 93 -6.44 -22.12 -2.48
N ASP A 94 -5.34 -21.60 -1.95
CA ASP A 94 -5.40 -20.44 -1.07
C ASP A 94 -5.90 -19.21 -1.85
N GLN A 95 -6.72 -18.39 -1.21
CA GLN A 95 -7.29 -17.16 -1.78
C GLN A 95 -6.65 -15.95 -1.14
N ALA A 96 -6.31 -14.94 -1.93
CA ALA A 96 -5.79 -13.69 -1.38
C ALA A 96 -6.89 -13.00 -0.56
N VAL A 97 -6.56 -12.59 0.66
CA VAL A 97 -7.44 -11.78 1.50
C VAL A 97 -7.53 -10.40 0.87
N THR A 98 -8.73 -10.06 0.41
CA THR A 98 -9.01 -8.78 -0.24
C THR A 98 -10.07 -7.99 0.49
N VAL A 99 -9.92 -6.67 0.49
CA VAL A 99 -10.90 -5.73 1.05
C VAL A 99 -11.43 -4.87 -0.09
N ALA A 100 -12.76 -4.80 -0.19
CA ALA A 100 -13.41 -3.96 -1.17
C ALA A 100 -13.17 -2.48 -0.86
N SER A 101 -12.87 -1.71 -1.91
CA SER A 101 -12.83 -0.27 -1.82
C SER A 101 -14.24 0.28 -1.93
N GLU A 102 -14.86 0.46 -0.77
CA GLU A 102 -16.20 1.04 -0.65
C GLU A 102 -16.11 2.57 -0.52
N PRO A 103 -17.12 3.31 -1.00
CA PRO A 103 -17.16 4.75 -0.81
C PRO A 103 -17.27 5.09 0.70
N PRO A 104 -16.74 6.24 1.13
CA PRO A 104 -16.88 6.67 2.52
C PRO A 104 -18.37 6.83 2.87
N PRO A 105 -18.80 6.48 4.10
CA PRO A 105 -20.18 6.65 4.52
C PRO A 105 -20.61 8.13 4.48
N GLU A 106 -21.85 8.40 4.06
CA GLU A 106 -22.39 9.78 3.92
C GLU A 106 -22.37 10.58 5.23
N ARG A 107 -22.34 9.89 6.38
CA ARG A 107 -22.19 10.49 7.70
C ARG A 107 -21.00 9.85 8.40
N VAL A 108 -19.87 10.55 8.37
CA VAL A 108 -18.69 10.11 9.11
C VAL A 108 -18.78 10.67 10.52
N ASN A 109 -19.32 9.88 11.45
CA ASN A 109 -18.91 10.03 12.84
C ASN A 109 -17.47 9.50 12.89
N LEU A 110 -16.51 10.36 12.55
CA LEU A 110 -15.09 10.01 12.65
C LEU A 110 -14.86 9.64 14.13
N PRO A 111 -14.38 8.43 14.45
CA PRO A 111 -13.86 8.20 15.79
C PRO A 111 -12.81 9.27 16.04
N ALA A 112 -12.85 9.88 17.23
CA ALA A 112 -11.82 10.83 17.60
C ALA A 112 -10.44 10.17 17.40
N PRO A 113 -9.42 10.92 16.95
CA PRO A 113 -8.06 10.42 16.96
C PRO A 113 -7.77 9.76 18.31
N ALA A 114 -6.99 8.67 18.32
CA ALA A 114 -6.59 8.06 19.57
C ALA A 114 -5.96 9.15 20.45
N ALA A 115 -6.44 9.28 21.69
CA ALA A 115 -5.91 10.27 22.61
C ALA A 115 -4.42 9.99 22.81
N VAL A 116 -3.58 10.96 22.51
CA VAL A 116 -2.14 10.86 22.74
C VAL A 116 -1.92 11.07 24.23
N SER A 117 -1.10 10.22 24.86
CA SER A 117 -0.71 10.44 26.26
C SER A 117 -0.01 11.80 26.40
N GLU A 118 -0.31 12.55 27.47
CA GLU A 118 0.34 13.85 27.74
C GLU A 118 1.88 13.76 27.74
N ASP A 119 2.41 12.60 28.13
CA ASP A 119 3.86 12.34 28.15
C ASP A 119 4.43 12.24 26.72
N VAL A 120 3.67 11.65 25.79
CA VAL A 120 4.05 11.56 24.37
C VAL A 120 3.93 12.93 23.70
N GLU A 121 2.87 13.70 23.99
CA GLU A 121 2.73 15.07 23.45
C GLU A 121 3.86 15.98 23.94
N ARG A 122 4.29 15.84 25.19
CA ARG A 122 5.39 16.64 25.75
C ARG A 122 6.75 16.23 25.19
N GLY A 123 6.98 14.93 25.00
CA GLY A 123 8.24 14.39 24.45
C GLY A 123 8.38 14.57 22.94
N PHE A 124 7.26 14.49 22.21
CA PHE A 124 7.21 14.42 20.75
C PHE A 124 6.08 15.27 20.16
N PRO A 125 6.16 16.62 20.27
CA PRO A 125 5.05 17.52 19.97
C PRO A 125 4.62 17.55 18.50
N PHE A 126 5.43 17.01 17.58
CA PHE A 126 5.15 17.00 16.14
C PHE A 126 4.74 15.61 15.62
N ARG A 127 4.73 14.58 16.47
CA ARG A 127 4.32 13.23 16.09
C ARG A 127 2.82 13.22 15.80
N ARG A 128 2.43 12.79 14.61
CA ARG A 128 1.00 12.60 14.29
C ARG A 128 0.41 11.50 15.20
N PRO A 129 -0.84 11.65 15.68
CA PRO A 129 -1.51 10.58 16.41
C PRO A 129 -1.74 9.36 15.52
N LEU A 130 -1.84 8.18 16.12
CA LEU A 130 -2.30 6.99 15.41
C LEU A 130 -3.76 7.20 14.98
N LEU A 131 -4.06 6.84 13.73
CA LEU A 131 -5.41 6.85 13.17
C LEU A 131 -5.90 5.39 13.12
N PRO A 132 -6.78 4.93 14.04
CA PRO A 132 -7.23 3.53 14.06
C PRO A 132 -7.93 3.10 12.77
N ASN A 133 -8.56 4.05 12.08
CA ASN A 133 -9.22 3.87 10.80
C ASN A 133 -8.31 4.18 9.60
N ILE A 134 -6.98 4.16 9.73
CA ILE A 134 -6.07 4.52 8.65
C ILE A 134 -6.26 3.66 7.40
N ILE A 135 -6.32 2.33 7.55
CA ILE A 135 -6.50 1.41 6.41
C ILE A 135 -7.81 1.69 5.66
N PRO A 136 -9.01 1.65 6.30
CA PRO A 136 -10.25 1.94 5.59
C PRO A 136 -10.28 3.36 5.00
N THR A 137 -9.57 4.32 5.60
CA THR A 137 -9.42 5.68 5.03
C THR A 137 -8.59 5.67 3.75
N LEU A 138 -7.44 4.98 3.74
CA LEU A 138 -6.55 4.92 2.59
C LEU A 138 -7.17 4.14 1.41
N ILE A 139 -7.93 3.09 1.69
CA ILE A 139 -8.48 2.21 0.64
C ILE A 139 -9.87 2.61 0.16
N ALA A 140 -10.46 3.67 0.73
CA ALA A 140 -11.79 4.14 0.37
C ALA A 140 -11.89 4.45 -1.13
N ALA A 141 -13.05 4.15 -1.73
CA ALA A 141 -13.37 4.63 -3.07
C ALA A 141 -13.73 6.12 -3.04
N PRO A 142 -13.71 6.82 -4.20
CA PRO A 142 -14.24 8.17 -4.30
C PRO A 142 -15.69 8.26 -3.84
N SER A 143 -16.16 9.45 -3.44
CA SER A 143 -17.57 9.69 -3.15
C SER A 143 -18.44 9.28 -4.35
N GLY A 144 -19.45 8.43 -4.11
CA GLY A 144 -20.27 7.82 -5.17
C GLY A 144 -19.71 6.51 -5.76
N GLY A 145 -18.51 6.09 -5.35
CA GLY A 145 -17.88 4.84 -5.74
C GLY A 145 -17.20 4.87 -7.12
N PHE A 146 -16.66 3.72 -7.53
CA PHE A 146 -16.08 3.58 -8.87
C PHE A 146 -17.15 3.41 -9.96
N THR A 147 -16.91 4.04 -11.11
CA THR A 147 -17.86 4.10 -12.23
C THR A 147 -18.18 2.76 -12.87
N THR A 148 -17.28 1.78 -12.80
CA THR A 148 -17.50 0.45 -13.38
C THR A 148 -17.13 -0.66 -12.40
N HIS A 149 -17.81 -1.80 -12.54
CA HIS A 149 -17.46 -3.02 -11.80
C HIS A 149 -16.00 -3.43 -12.02
N GLY A 150 -15.50 -3.33 -13.26
CA GLY A 150 -14.10 -3.68 -13.57
C GLY A 150 -13.08 -2.80 -12.83
N VAL A 151 -13.33 -1.50 -12.70
CA VAL A 151 -12.47 -0.62 -11.90
C VAL A 151 -12.58 -0.97 -10.41
N ARG A 152 -13.80 -1.21 -9.90
CA ARG A 152 -14.03 -1.60 -8.51
C ARG A 152 -13.24 -2.85 -8.12
N GLU A 153 -13.30 -3.89 -8.95
CA GLU A 153 -12.58 -5.14 -8.74
C GLU A 153 -11.06 -4.95 -8.75
N ARG A 154 -10.55 -4.13 -9.68
CA ARG A 154 -9.12 -3.84 -9.77
C ARG A 154 -8.62 -2.95 -8.64
N MET A 155 -9.48 -2.12 -8.05
CA MET A 155 -9.13 -1.22 -6.95
C MET A 155 -9.22 -1.85 -5.56
N LYS A 156 -9.67 -3.11 -5.44
CA LYS A 156 -9.63 -3.90 -4.19
C LYS A 156 -8.23 -3.86 -3.59
N HIS A 157 -8.15 -3.72 -2.27
CA HIS A 157 -6.92 -3.82 -1.50
C HIS A 157 -6.58 -5.29 -1.25
N HIS A 158 -5.35 -5.71 -1.51
CA HIS A 158 -4.83 -6.99 -1.07
C HIS A 158 -4.11 -6.80 0.26
N VAL A 159 -4.55 -7.49 1.30
CA VAL A 159 -3.97 -7.32 2.63
C VAL A 159 -2.53 -7.82 2.64
N THR A 160 -1.60 -7.02 3.18
CA THR A 160 -0.18 -7.38 3.26
C THR A 160 0.41 -7.04 4.63
N ASP A 161 1.67 -7.39 4.86
CA ASP A 161 2.40 -6.98 6.06
C ASP A 161 2.72 -5.48 6.10
N LEU A 162 2.67 -4.78 4.96
CA LEU A 162 2.83 -3.33 4.92
C LEU A 162 1.76 -2.63 5.79
N ASP A 163 0.56 -3.21 5.84
CA ASP A 163 -0.58 -2.72 6.62
C ASP A 163 -0.26 -2.70 8.13
N ALA A 164 0.56 -3.65 8.61
CA ALA A 164 0.93 -3.71 10.02
C ALA A 164 1.80 -2.51 10.43
N TYR A 165 2.64 -1.99 9.53
CA TYR A 165 3.44 -0.79 9.83
C TYR A 165 2.58 0.46 10.04
N LEU A 166 1.42 0.54 9.39
CA LEU A 166 0.49 1.67 9.53
C LEU A 166 -0.24 1.67 10.88
N LEU A 167 -0.19 0.57 11.62
CA LEU A 167 -0.90 0.36 12.88
C LEU A 167 0.03 0.31 14.10
N LEU A 168 1.29 0.74 13.96
CA LEU A 168 2.24 0.75 15.07
C LEU A 168 1.85 1.75 16.16
N GLU A 169 1.74 1.24 17.38
CA GLU A 169 1.47 2.00 18.61
C GLU A 169 2.76 2.54 19.25
N ASP A 170 2.66 3.66 19.95
CA ASP A 170 3.78 4.30 20.63
C ASP A 170 4.38 3.36 21.70
N GLU A 171 3.52 2.74 22.50
CA GLU A 171 3.89 1.82 23.58
C GLU A 171 4.56 0.56 23.05
N GLU A 172 4.09 0.03 21.92
CA GLU A 172 4.67 -1.15 21.29
C GLU A 172 6.11 -0.86 20.86
N VAL A 173 6.33 0.27 20.16
CA VAL A 173 7.64 0.67 19.64
C VAL A 173 8.61 1.02 20.78
N ALA A 174 8.13 1.69 21.82
CA ALA A 174 8.93 1.99 23.02
C ALA A 174 9.48 0.71 23.68
N GLY A 175 8.71 -0.38 23.64
CA GLY A 175 9.13 -1.69 24.15
C GLY A 175 10.13 -2.45 23.26
N TRP A 176 10.43 -1.98 22.05
CA TRP A 176 11.31 -2.72 21.13
C TRP A 176 12.79 -2.63 21.49
N SER A 177 13.49 -3.74 21.24
CA SER A 177 14.96 -3.75 21.26
C SER A 177 15.51 -2.83 20.18
N GLY A 178 16.70 -2.26 20.41
CA GLY A 178 17.35 -1.38 19.42
C GLY A 178 17.61 -2.07 18.08
N LEU A 179 17.83 -3.40 18.08
CA LEU A 179 17.96 -4.18 16.84
C LEU A 179 16.63 -4.24 16.09
N LYS A 180 15.53 -4.60 16.76
CA LYS A 180 14.18 -4.66 16.14
C LYS A 180 13.80 -3.30 15.55
N LEU A 181 14.00 -2.22 16.31
CA LEU A 181 13.73 -0.85 15.87
C LEU A 181 14.54 -0.50 14.61
N THR A 182 15.86 -0.76 14.63
CA THR A 182 16.77 -0.47 13.50
C THR A 182 16.40 -1.26 12.24
N THR A 183 16.12 -2.56 12.38
CA THR A 183 15.76 -3.39 11.23
C THR A 183 14.41 -2.98 10.65
N THR A 184 13.43 -2.69 11.51
CA THR A 184 12.07 -2.30 11.09
C THR A 184 12.10 -0.97 10.35
N ILE A 185 12.80 0.04 10.87
CA ILE A 185 12.85 1.36 10.19
C ILE A 185 13.53 1.28 8.82
N ILE A 186 14.57 0.45 8.66
CA ILE A 186 15.21 0.24 7.36
C ILE A 186 14.23 -0.42 6.38
N GLN A 187 13.45 -1.41 6.83
CA GLN A 187 12.43 -2.05 5.99
C GLN A 187 11.34 -1.06 5.57
N VAL A 188 10.85 -0.25 6.51
CA VAL A 188 9.82 0.77 6.25
C VAL A 188 10.34 1.83 5.27
N LEU A 189 11.60 2.27 5.41
CA LEU A 189 12.26 3.19 4.48
C LEU A 189 12.36 2.62 3.06
N LEU A 190 12.72 1.34 2.93
CA LEU A 190 12.77 0.64 1.64
C LEU A 190 11.38 0.58 0.98
N HIS A 191 10.33 0.25 1.74
CA HIS A 191 8.96 0.24 1.21
C HIS A 191 8.49 1.63 0.78
N TRP A 192 8.77 2.65 1.60
CA TRP A 192 8.46 4.04 1.24
C TRP A 192 9.18 4.46 -0.04
N GLN A 193 10.46 4.11 -0.16
CA GLN A 193 11.26 4.41 -1.34
C GLN A 193 10.71 3.74 -2.59
N TRP A 194 10.41 2.44 -2.53
CA TRP A 194 9.84 1.70 -3.66
C TRP A 194 8.49 2.26 -4.07
N LEU A 195 7.66 2.65 -3.10
CA LEU A 195 6.37 3.25 -3.40
C LEU A 195 6.51 4.61 -4.09
N ARG A 196 7.42 5.47 -3.63
CA ARG A 196 7.75 6.73 -4.31
C ARG A 196 8.22 6.51 -5.74
N GLN A 197 9.07 5.50 -5.96
CA GLN A 197 9.54 5.15 -7.30
C GLN A 197 8.38 4.68 -8.18
N ASN A 198 7.51 3.82 -7.67
CA ASN A 198 6.34 3.34 -8.40
C ASN A 198 5.40 4.48 -8.77
N ASN A 199 5.19 5.43 -7.86
CA ASN A 199 4.38 6.63 -8.12
C ASN A 199 4.99 7.49 -9.22
N ALA A 200 6.30 7.72 -9.20
CA ALA A 200 6.98 8.46 -10.25
C ALA A 200 6.85 7.77 -11.63
N VAL A 201 6.97 6.44 -11.69
CA VAL A 201 6.78 5.68 -12.94
C VAL A 201 5.33 5.79 -13.42
N LEU A 202 4.35 5.66 -12.53
CA LEU A 202 2.94 5.78 -12.88
C LEU A 202 2.60 7.21 -13.35
N ASP A 203 3.14 8.23 -12.70
CA ASP A 203 2.95 9.64 -13.08
C ASP A 203 3.55 9.94 -14.46
N GLU A 204 4.76 9.44 -14.73
CA GLU A 204 5.37 9.54 -16.06
C GLU A 204 4.53 8.83 -17.14
N MET A 205 4.01 7.63 -16.84
CA MET A 205 3.10 6.93 -17.76
C MET A 205 1.80 7.72 -17.98
N GLU A 206 1.27 8.40 -16.96
CA GLU A 206 0.08 9.24 -17.09
C GLU A 206 0.30 10.40 -18.06
N VAL A 207 1.45 11.08 -17.96
CA VAL A 207 1.84 12.17 -18.85
C VAL A 207 1.87 11.71 -20.32
N HIS A 208 2.33 10.48 -20.57
CA HIS A 208 2.37 9.87 -21.91
C HIS A 208 1.07 9.13 -22.30
N GLY A 209 -0.06 9.44 -21.64
CA GLY A 209 -1.36 8.86 -22.00
C GLY A 209 -1.47 7.34 -21.80
N TRP A 210 -0.57 6.77 -21.00
CA TRP A 210 -0.42 5.34 -20.74
C TRP A 210 -0.14 4.51 -22.01
N GLU A 211 0.47 5.11 -23.03
CA GLU A 211 0.81 4.44 -24.30
C GLU A 211 1.70 3.21 -24.07
N ASP A 212 2.60 3.26 -23.09
CA ASP A 212 3.50 2.17 -22.70
C ASP A 212 2.79 0.87 -22.26
N LEU A 213 1.48 0.92 -22.02
CA LEU A 213 0.68 -0.24 -21.61
C LEU A 213 -0.08 -0.89 -22.77
N GLU A 214 -0.12 -0.24 -23.94
CA GLU A 214 -0.80 -0.78 -25.11
C GLU A 214 0.00 -1.97 -25.69
N GLY A 215 -0.69 -3.06 -26.05
CA GLY A 215 -0.08 -4.29 -26.57
C GLY A 215 0.57 -5.22 -25.53
N LYS A 216 0.96 -4.72 -24.34
CA LYS A 216 1.64 -5.54 -23.32
C LYS A 216 0.78 -6.62 -22.67
N ALA A 217 -0.54 -6.46 -22.68
CA ALA A 217 -1.46 -7.46 -22.14
C ALA A 217 -1.41 -8.78 -22.94
N ASP A 218 -1.21 -8.69 -24.26
CA ASP A 218 -1.13 -9.84 -25.16
C ASP A 218 0.21 -10.59 -25.03
N GLU A 219 1.24 -9.92 -24.51
CA GLU A 219 2.58 -10.46 -24.28
C GLU A 219 2.77 -11.09 -22.89
N SER A 220 1.81 -10.90 -21.97
CA SER A 220 1.90 -11.41 -20.60
C SER A 220 1.29 -12.81 -20.47
N GLU A 221 2.15 -13.83 -20.37
CA GLU A 221 1.73 -15.24 -20.21
C GLU A 221 0.77 -15.44 -19.02
N TRP A 222 0.97 -14.68 -17.95
CA TRP A 222 0.17 -14.77 -16.74
C TRP A 222 -1.26 -14.20 -16.91
N ILE A 223 -1.40 -13.12 -17.68
CA ILE A 223 -2.72 -12.56 -18.05
C ILE A 223 -3.43 -13.48 -19.05
N ALA A 224 -2.68 -14.06 -20.00
CA ALA A 224 -3.20 -15.04 -20.95
C ALA A 224 -3.74 -16.31 -20.24
N GLU A 225 -3.09 -16.77 -19.16
CA GLU A 225 -3.61 -17.87 -18.35
C GLU A 225 -4.93 -17.52 -17.64
N ASP A 226 -5.06 -16.32 -17.09
CA ASP A 226 -6.25 -15.91 -16.33
C ASP A 226 -7.46 -15.68 -17.25
N VAL A 227 -7.24 -15.08 -18.44
CA VAL A 227 -8.26 -14.93 -19.48
C VAL A 227 -8.75 -16.30 -19.99
N LYS A 228 -7.84 -17.25 -20.26
CA LYS A 228 -8.21 -18.62 -20.66
C LYS A 228 -9.07 -19.30 -19.59
N ARG A 229 -8.78 -19.10 -18.30
CA ARG A 229 -9.55 -19.69 -17.18
C ARG A 229 -10.96 -19.11 -17.06
N ASN A 230 -11.12 -17.80 -17.24
CA ASN A 230 -12.44 -17.15 -17.20
C ASN A 230 -13.35 -17.58 -18.38
N ILE A 231 -12.76 -17.86 -19.55
CA ILE A 231 -13.49 -18.41 -20.70
C ILE A 231 -13.98 -19.84 -20.42
N VAL A 232 -13.17 -20.66 -19.74
CA VAL A 232 -13.51 -22.05 -19.40
C VAL A 232 -14.56 -22.12 -18.27
N GLY A 233 -14.53 -21.20 -17.29
CA GLY A 233 -15.50 -21.14 -16.20
C GLY A 233 -16.90 -20.65 -16.59
N GLY A 234 -17.03 -19.90 -17.69
CA GLY A 234 -18.32 -19.40 -18.21
C GLY A 234 -19.06 -20.37 -19.15
N GLY A 235 -18.41 -21.44 -19.60
CA GLY A 235 -18.90 -22.29 -20.68
C GLY A 235 -19.35 -23.68 -20.22
N LYS A 236 -20.54 -23.77 -19.60
CA LYS A 236 -21.56 -24.85 -19.76
C LYS A 236 -22.47 -24.96 -18.52
N ARG A 237 -23.61 -24.28 -18.58
CA ARG A 237 -24.88 -24.82 -18.06
C ARG A 237 -25.81 -25.05 -19.26
N GLU A 238 -25.55 -26.12 -20.01
CA GLU A 238 -26.57 -26.67 -20.90
C GLU A 238 -27.71 -27.21 -20.02
N ARG A 239 -28.89 -26.60 -20.15
CA ARG A 239 -30.13 -27.10 -19.56
C ARG A 239 -30.40 -28.47 -20.15
N ALA A 240 -30.31 -29.52 -19.34
CA ALA A 240 -30.88 -30.82 -19.69
C ALA A 240 -32.41 -30.67 -19.75
N VAL A 241 -32.95 -30.72 -20.96
CA VAL A 241 -34.38 -30.90 -21.21
C VAL A 241 -34.73 -32.32 -20.79
N VAL A 242 -35.53 -32.44 -19.73
CA VAL A 242 -36.15 -33.70 -19.32
C VAL A 242 -37.19 -34.05 -20.40
N ARG A 243 -37.00 -35.17 -21.09
CA ARG A 243 -38.07 -35.84 -21.84
C ARG A 243 -38.71 -36.86 -20.91
N GLU A 244 -39.99 -36.67 -20.65
CA GLU A 244 -40.90 -37.66 -20.07
C GLU A 244 -40.96 -38.89 -20.99
N GLU A 245 -40.79 -40.08 -20.40
CA GLU A 245 -41.65 -41.26 -20.59
C GLU A 245 -41.64 -42.09 -19.30
#